data_AF-A0A7C3BDA7-F1
#
_entry.id   AF-A0A7C3BDA7-F1
#
_cell.length_a   1.000
_cell.length_b   1.000
_cell.length_c   1.000
_cell.angle_alpha   90.00
_cell.angle_beta   90.00
_cell.angle_gamma   90.00
#
_symmetry.space_group_name_H-M   'P 1'
#
loop_
_entity.id
_entity.type
_entity.pdbx_description
1 polymer ?
#
loop_
_entity_poly.entity_id
_entity_poly.type
_entity_poly.pdbx_seq_one_letter_code
_entity_poly.pdbx_strand_id
1 'polypeptide(L)'
;MSPLTISTVDNERDLKEFITFPWKVYASNPYWVPPMPSERRTFLDPEKNAFFEHARACYFRAQRDGKTVGTIAAFTNEKFNQFQNVNTGFFGFFEVLEDPEAAAALLSSAEEWARQAGHETIIGPAQFSTNDECGLLIDSFDDPPRILMTYNPPRYVDYVDQAGFRKAMDLWAYRLNIREFKSRIPVKLLRVVEKVRQRKHFHVRPMRMKQFDQEVEIVKRIYNTSWERNWGFVPMTDREFDHLAAELKPILDPELVVVVEHEGEPIGFGLCLPDLNQPLLRAYPRPGIPDTLTMLKMVWNWKVRRQVDWLRVFVLGVYPEFRGTGVDALMYMNIAENAMRKGYKWAEMSWILENNMMMNRAIEMLGGEVYKTYRMYEKAL
;
A
#
# COMPACT_ATOMS: atom_id res chain seq x y z
N MET A 1 -9.64 -26.44 -26.06
CA MET A 1 -8.67 -25.84 -25.13
C MET A 1 -7.95 -26.98 -24.44
N SER A 2 -6.65 -26.88 -24.23
CA SER A 2 -5.89 -27.88 -23.49
C SER A 2 -6.38 -27.99 -22.04
N PRO A 3 -6.31 -29.17 -21.40
CA PRO A 3 -6.82 -29.34 -20.04
C PRO A 3 -6.14 -28.39 -19.06
N LEU A 4 -6.93 -27.84 -18.15
CA LEU A 4 -6.46 -26.99 -17.06
C LEU A 4 -6.04 -27.87 -15.87
N THR A 5 -4.87 -27.59 -15.32
CA THR A 5 -4.39 -28.23 -14.08
C THR A 5 -3.99 -27.16 -13.07
N ILE A 6 -4.39 -27.33 -11.81
CA ILE A 6 -3.88 -26.53 -10.69
C ILE A 6 -2.76 -27.30 -9.98
N SER A 7 -1.65 -26.62 -9.72
CA SER A 7 -0.53 -27.17 -8.94
C SER A 7 -0.07 -26.18 -7.88
N THR A 8 0.46 -26.69 -6.78
CA THR A 8 1.12 -25.89 -5.74
C THR A 8 2.52 -25.46 -6.20
N VAL A 9 3.04 -24.40 -5.60
CA VAL A 9 4.42 -23.94 -5.77
C VAL A 9 5.29 -24.59 -4.70
N ASP A 10 5.98 -25.66 -5.07
CA ASP A 10 6.68 -26.51 -4.09
C ASP A 10 8.21 -26.39 -4.15
N ASN A 11 8.75 -25.66 -5.13
CA ASN A 11 10.18 -25.52 -5.33
C ASN A 11 10.58 -24.15 -5.89
N GLU A 12 11.87 -23.86 -5.86
CA GLU A 12 12.47 -22.60 -6.31
C GLU A 12 12.16 -22.24 -7.78
N ARG A 13 12.06 -23.24 -8.66
CA ARG A 13 11.72 -23.00 -10.07
C ARG A 13 10.28 -22.50 -10.17
N ASP A 14 9.38 -23.12 -9.43
CA ASP A 14 7.97 -22.76 -9.41
C ASP A 14 7.76 -21.38 -8.78
N LEU A 15 8.47 -21.08 -7.70
CA LEU A 15 8.43 -19.77 -7.04
C LEU A 15 8.95 -18.67 -7.97
N LYS A 16 10.03 -18.93 -8.70
CA LYS A 16 10.53 -18.00 -9.72
C LYS A 16 9.50 -17.77 -10.83
N GLU A 17 8.78 -18.81 -11.25
CA GLU A 17 7.72 -18.65 -12.24
C GLU A 17 6.55 -17.85 -11.69
N PHE A 18 6.13 -18.11 -10.45
CA PHE A 18 5.10 -17.36 -9.75
C PHE A 18 5.45 -15.87 -9.67
N ILE A 19 6.65 -15.54 -9.22
CA ILE A 19 7.14 -14.14 -9.10
C ILE A 19 7.18 -13.45 -10.46
N THR A 20 7.58 -14.16 -11.52
CA THR A 20 7.81 -13.53 -12.84
C THR A 20 6.61 -13.60 -13.78
N PHE A 21 5.56 -14.34 -13.41
CA PHE A 21 4.33 -14.45 -14.19
C PHE A 21 3.63 -13.11 -14.49
N PRO A 22 3.58 -12.12 -13.58
CA PRO A 22 3.01 -10.80 -13.88
C PRO A 22 3.56 -10.16 -15.17
N TRP A 23 4.85 -10.33 -15.48
CA TRP A 23 5.43 -9.77 -16.71
C TRP A 23 4.80 -10.31 -18.00
N LYS A 24 4.16 -11.49 -17.95
CA LYS A 24 3.37 -12.02 -19.07
C LYS A 24 2.01 -11.35 -19.15
N VAL A 25 1.34 -11.16 -18.01
CA VAL A 25 0.03 -10.52 -17.89
C VAL A 25 0.07 -9.08 -18.40
N TYR A 26 1.09 -8.32 -18.00
CA TYR A 26 1.20 -6.88 -18.26
C TYR A 26 2.13 -6.53 -19.43
N ALA A 27 2.51 -7.50 -20.28
CA ALA A 27 3.52 -7.33 -21.33
C ALA A 27 3.28 -6.13 -22.27
N SER A 28 2.02 -5.71 -22.43
CA SER A 28 1.62 -4.56 -23.26
C SER A 28 0.92 -3.45 -22.49
N ASN A 29 0.97 -3.47 -21.15
CA ASN A 29 0.33 -2.45 -20.32
C ASN A 29 1.34 -1.32 -20.00
N PRO A 30 1.12 -0.07 -20.45
CA PRO A 30 2.06 1.01 -20.24
C PRO A 30 2.02 1.62 -18.84
N TYR A 31 1.03 1.24 -18.02
CA TYR A 31 0.78 1.83 -16.70
C TYR A 31 1.19 0.89 -15.56
N TRP A 32 1.37 -0.40 -15.83
CA TRP A 32 1.86 -1.33 -14.81
C TRP A 32 3.32 -1.05 -14.46
N VAL A 33 3.59 -0.94 -13.16
CA VAL A 33 4.92 -0.69 -12.61
C VAL A 33 5.45 -2.04 -12.09
N PRO A 34 6.42 -2.67 -12.76
CA PRO A 34 6.95 -3.95 -12.29
C PRO A 34 7.72 -3.77 -10.98
N PRO A 35 7.57 -4.68 -10.00
CA PRO A 35 8.44 -4.69 -8.83
C PRO A 35 9.83 -5.23 -9.20
N MET A 36 10.80 -5.07 -8.28
CA MET A 36 12.10 -5.71 -8.44
C MET A 36 11.97 -7.22 -8.17
N PRO A 37 12.43 -8.11 -9.07
CA PRO A 37 12.32 -9.55 -8.84
C PRO A 37 13.00 -10.05 -7.57
N SER A 38 14.15 -9.47 -7.17
CA SER A 38 14.84 -9.90 -5.94
C SER A 38 14.12 -9.48 -4.66
N GLU A 39 13.45 -8.33 -4.71
CA GLU A 39 12.63 -7.80 -3.63
C GLU A 39 11.41 -8.72 -3.44
N ARG A 40 10.65 -9.03 -4.51
CA ARG A 40 9.54 -10.00 -4.42
C ARG A 40 9.98 -11.38 -3.96
N ARG A 41 11.17 -11.85 -4.35
CA ARG A 41 11.73 -13.10 -3.83
C ARG A 41 11.97 -13.04 -2.33
N THR A 42 12.42 -11.90 -1.80
CA THR A 42 12.63 -11.69 -0.36
C THR A 42 11.31 -11.56 0.38
N PHE A 43 10.33 -10.86 -0.21
CA PHE A 43 9.00 -10.68 0.36
C PHE A 43 8.23 -12.00 0.53
N LEU A 44 8.39 -12.94 -0.40
CA LEU A 44 7.74 -14.26 -0.35
C LEU A 44 8.54 -15.32 0.44
N ASP A 45 9.72 -14.97 0.96
CA ASP A 45 10.62 -15.89 1.67
C ASP A 45 10.23 -15.97 3.16
N PRO A 46 9.77 -17.15 3.66
CA PRO A 46 9.36 -17.31 5.05
C PRO A 46 10.45 -17.09 6.09
N GLU A 47 11.72 -17.19 5.71
CA GLU A 47 12.84 -16.96 6.64
C GLU A 47 13.19 -15.47 6.77
N LYS A 48 12.75 -14.64 5.81
CA LYS A 48 13.13 -13.22 5.73
C LYS A 48 11.99 -12.27 6.02
N ASN A 49 10.76 -12.61 5.62
CA ASN A 49 9.60 -11.78 5.88
C ASN A 49 8.97 -12.15 7.23
N ALA A 50 8.97 -11.18 8.17
CA ALA A 50 8.46 -11.35 9.52
C ALA A 50 6.95 -11.68 9.58
N PHE A 51 6.21 -11.43 8.49
CA PHE A 51 4.81 -11.85 8.36
C PHE A 51 4.61 -13.35 8.66
N PHE A 52 5.53 -14.19 8.21
CA PHE A 52 5.45 -15.65 8.37
C PHE A 52 5.68 -16.15 9.80
N GLU A 53 6.02 -15.27 10.74
CA GLU A 53 6.08 -15.63 12.17
C GLU A 53 4.69 -15.90 12.77
N HIS A 54 3.64 -15.36 12.14
CA HIS A 54 2.26 -15.47 12.61
C HIS A 54 1.26 -15.79 11.48
N ALA A 55 1.76 -16.22 10.33
CA ALA A 55 0.96 -16.50 9.15
C ALA A 55 1.50 -17.70 8.36
N ARG A 56 0.63 -18.33 7.58
CA ARG A 56 1.00 -19.39 6.63
C ARG A 56 0.48 -19.02 5.25
N ALA A 57 1.19 -19.39 4.19
CA ALA A 57 0.73 -19.19 2.82
C ALA A 57 0.89 -20.47 2.00
N CYS A 58 0.00 -20.63 1.03
CA CYS A 58 0.11 -21.57 -0.07
C CYS A 58 -0.04 -20.82 -1.38
N TYR A 59 0.80 -21.13 -2.35
CA TYR A 59 0.78 -20.51 -3.66
C TYR A 59 0.40 -21.54 -4.71
N PHE A 60 -0.47 -21.16 -5.62
CA PHE A 60 -0.99 -22.01 -6.68
C PHE A 60 -0.64 -21.44 -8.05
N ARG A 61 -0.50 -22.34 -9.02
CA ARG A 61 -0.39 -22.01 -10.44
C ARG A 61 -1.45 -22.78 -11.21
N ALA A 62 -2.10 -22.10 -12.13
CA ALA A 62 -2.94 -22.69 -13.17
C ALA A 62 -2.09 -22.93 -14.41
N GLN A 63 -2.15 -24.14 -14.97
CA GLN A 63 -1.33 -24.55 -16.11
C GLN A 63 -2.16 -25.16 -17.24
N ARG A 64 -1.79 -24.82 -18.47
CA ARG A 64 -2.25 -25.49 -19.71
C ARG A 64 -1.04 -25.86 -20.54
N ASP A 65 -0.98 -27.11 -21.02
CA ASP A 65 0.17 -27.65 -21.76
C ASP A 65 1.52 -27.40 -21.05
N GLY A 66 1.53 -27.53 -19.72
CA GLY A 66 2.71 -27.29 -18.89
C GLY A 66 3.17 -25.82 -18.81
N LYS A 67 2.38 -24.87 -19.32
CA LYS A 67 2.65 -23.43 -19.21
C LYS A 67 1.71 -22.80 -18.21
N THR A 68 2.25 -21.99 -17.30
CA THR A 68 1.44 -21.21 -16.37
C THR A 68 0.60 -20.18 -17.11
N VAL A 69 -0.70 -20.18 -16.82
CA VAL A 69 -1.73 -19.25 -17.33
C VAL A 69 -2.36 -18.41 -16.21
N GLY A 70 -2.06 -18.71 -14.94
CA GLY A 70 -2.42 -17.87 -13.80
C GLY A 70 -1.77 -18.32 -12.50
N THR A 71 -1.81 -17.47 -11.49
CA THR A 71 -1.24 -17.66 -10.16
C THR A 71 -2.14 -17.01 -9.11
N ILE A 72 -2.16 -17.58 -7.90
CA ILE A 72 -2.83 -17.00 -6.73
C ILE A 72 -2.13 -17.47 -5.46
N ALA A 73 -2.18 -16.68 -4.40
CA ALA A 73 -1.83 -17.11 -3.06
C ALA A 73 -3.09 -17.19 -2.19
N ALA A 74 -3.13 -18.17 -1.30
CA ALA A 74 -4.04 -18.23 -0.16
C ALA A 74 -3.20 -18.21 1.12
N PHE A 75 -3.59 -17.44 2.13
CA PHE A 75 -2.80 -17.30 3.34
C PHE A 75 -3.66 -17.01 4.58
N THR A 76 -3.12 -17.29 5.77
CA THR A 76 -3.70 -16.89 7.05
C THR A 76 -3.04 -15.62 7.56
N ASN A 77 -3.70 -14.91 8.48
CA ASN A 77 -3.09 -13.84 9.24
C ASN A 77 -3.64 -13.92 10.67
N GLU A 78 -2.93 -14.64 11.54
CA GLU A 78 -3.45 -14.94 12.88
C GLU A 78 -3.55 -13.67 13.72
N LYS A 79 -2.64 -12.70 13.53
CA LYS A 79 -2.72 -11.42 14.20
C LYS A 79 -3.95 -10.62 13.81
N PHE A 80 -4.30 -10.62 12.53
CA PHE A 80 -5.53 -9.98 12.05
C PHE A 80 -6.76 -10.63 12.70
N ASN A 81 -6.85 -11.97 12.64
CA ASN A 81 -7.96 -12.72 13.22
C ASN A 81 -8.10 -12.46 14.73
N GLN A 82 -7.00 -12.47 15.48
CA GLN A 82 -6.99 -12.15 16.91
C GLN A 82 -7.38 -10.70 17.20
N PHE A 83 -6.84 -9.74 16.46
CA PHE A 83 -7.04 -8.32 16.74
C PHE A 83 -8.46 -7.85 16.39
N GLN A 84 -8.99 -8.34 15.26
CA GLN A 84 -10.34 -8.03 14.77
C GLN A 84 -11.41 -8.97 15.35
N ASN A 85 -11.00 -10.05 16.03
CA ASN A 85 -11.89 -11.08 16.57
C ASN A 85 -12.78 -11.71 15.48
N VAL A 86 -12.14 -12.19 14.42
CA VAL A 86 -12.76 -12.82 13.24
C VAL A 86 -12.03 -14.12 12.87
N ASN A 87 -12.63 -14.92 12.00
CA ASN A 87 -12.06 -16.17 11.50
C ASN A 87 -11.94 -16.14 9.96
N THR A 88 -10.93 -15.42 9.49
CA THR A 88 -10.77 -15.07 8.08
C THR A 88 -9.47 -15.62 7.51
N GLY A 89 -9.59 -16.31 6.37
CA GLY A 89 -8.49 -16.59 5.46
C GLY A 89 -8.38 -15.49 4.41
N PHE A 90 -7.27 -15.47 3.68
CA PHE A 90 -7.02 -14.43 2.69
C PHE A 90 -6.62 -15.01 1.34
N PHE A 91 -6.88 -14.25 0.28
CA PHE A 91 -6.27 -14.48 -1.02
C PHE A 91 -5.54 -13.24 -1.53
N GLY A 92 -4.60 -13.45 -2.43
CA GLY A 92 -3.75 -12.39 -2.97
C GLY A 92 -2.90 -12.86 -4.13
N PHE A 93 -2.01 -11.97 -4.61
CA PHE A 93 -1.09 -12.29 -5.71
C PHE A 93 -1.80 -12.93 -6.92
N PHE A 94 -3.05 -12.51 -7.13
CA PHE A 94 -3.93 -13.07 -8.15
C PHE A 94 -3.55 -12.48 -9.50
N GLU A 95 -3.02 -13.32 -10.37
CA GLU A 95 -2.63 -12.93 -11.71
C GLU A 95 -3.09 -14.01 -12.69
N VAL A 96 -3.71 -13.63 -13.80
CA VAL A 96 -4.23 -14.59 -14.78
C VAL A 96 -4.22 -13.97 -16.17
N LEU A 97 -3.92 -14.78 -17.19
CA LEU A 97 -4.13 -14.38 -18.58
C LEU A 97 -5.64 -14.19 -18.84
N GLU A 98 -6.02 -13.90 -20.08
CA GLU A 98 -7.44 -13.87 -20.48
C GLU A 98 -8.01 -15.30 -20.54
N ASP A 99 -8.20 -15.90 -19.36
CA ASP A 99 -8.64 -17.27 -19.16
C ASP A 99 -9.59 -17.34 -17.94
N PRO A 100 -10.91 -17.12 -18.16
CA PRO A 100 -11.90 -17.13 -17.08
C PRO A 100 -11.99 -18.47 -16.33
N GLU A 101 -11.72 -19.59 -17.01
CA GLU A 101 -11.71 -20.93 -16.40
C GLU A 101 -10.53 -21.05 -15.41
N ALA A 102 -9.34 -20.57 -15.80
CA ALA A 102 -8.19 -20.52 -14.89
C ALA A 102 -8.43 -19.57 -13.70
N ALA A 103 -9.07 -18.42 -13.94
CA ALA A 103 -9.42 -17.47 -12.88
C ALA A 103 -10.34 -18.11 -11.82
N ALA A 104 -11.42 -18.75 -12.25
CA ALA A 104 -12.36 -19.43 -11.37
C ALA A 104 -11.70 -20.58 -10.59
N ALA A 105 -10.87 -21.39 -11.26
CA ALA A 105 -10.18 -22.51 -10.63
C ALA A 105 -9.16 -22.05 -9.57
N LEU A 106 -8.43 -20.96 -9.83
CA LEU A 106 -7.49 -20.36 -8.86
C LEU A 106 -8.22 -19.83 -7.62
N LEU A 107 -9.28 -19.03 -7.81
CA LEU A 107 -10.08 -18.51 -6.70
C LEU A 107 -10.71 -19.64 -5.87
N SER A 108 -11.26 -20.66 -6.54
CA SER A 108 -11.79 -21.86 -5.86
C SER A 108 -10.72 -22.62 -5.07
N SER A 109 -9.47 -22.65 -5.56
CA SER A 109 -8.36 -23.30 -4.85
C SER A 109 -7.99 -22.54 -3.58
N ALA A 110 -8.02 -21.21 -3.62
CA ALA A 110 -7.80 -20.38 -2.44
C ALA A 110 -8.93 -20.52 -1.41
N GLU A 111 -10.19 -20.56 -1.87
CA GLU A 111 -11.35 -20.84 -1.01
C GLU A 111 -11.23 -22.19 -0.30
N GLU A 112 -10.89 -23.25 -1.04
CA GLU A 112 -10.76 -24.59 -0.47
C GLU A 112 -9.59 -24.68 0.51
N TRP A 113 -8.45 -24.04 0.20
CA TRP A 113 -7.33 -23.96 1.13
C TRP A 113 -7.71 -23.25 2.44
N ALA A 114 -8.44 -22.13 2.35
CA ALA A 114 -8.90 -21.40 3.53
C ALA A 114 -9.92 -22.22 4.35
N ARG A 115 -10.83 -22.96 3.69
CA ARG A 115 -11.78 -23.87 4.36
C ARG A 115 -11.07 -25.00 5.08
N GLN A 116 -10.06 -25.61 4.45
CA GLN A 116 -9.24 -26.66 5.06
C GLN A 116 -8.42 -26.14 6.25
N ALA A 117 -8.01 -24.87 6.22
CA ALA A 117 -7.36 -24.20 7.34
C ALA A 117 -8.34 -23.83 8.49
N GLY A 118 -9.65 -24.05 8.30
CA GLY A 118 -10.67 -23.83 9.32
C GLY A 118 -11.26 -22.41 9.34
N HIS A 119 -11.08 -21.62 8.27
CA HIS A 119 -11.66 -20.29 8.16
C HIS A 119 -13.10 -20.31 7.65
N GLU A 120 -13.90 -19.34 8.10
CA GLU A 120 -15.32 -19.19 7.76
C GLU A 120 -15.55 -18.18 6.64
N THR A 121 -14.58 -17.31 6.40
CA THR A 121 -14.63 -16.25 5.39
C THR A 121 -13.27 -16.14 4.72
N ILE A 122 -13.27 -15.77 3.44
CA ILE A 122 -12.05 -15.40 2.72
C ILE A 122 -12.13 -13.94 2.25
N ILE A 123 -11.06 -13.16 2.47
CA ILE A 123 -10.96 -11.74 2.08
C ILE A 123 -9.77 -11.49 1.17
N GLY A 124 -9.88 -10.60 0.20
CA GLY A 124 -8.77 -10.21 -0.67
C GLY A 124 -9.19 -9.32 -1.85
N PRO A 125 -8.27 -9.02 -2.78
CA PRO A 125 -6.88 -9.44 -2.77
C PRO A 125 -6.04 -8.59 -1.80
N ALA A 126 -5.08 -9.21 -1.12
CA ALA A 126 -4.03 -8.51 -0.37
C ALA A 126 -2.66 -9.18 -0.59
N GLN A 127 -1.58 -8.39 -0.56
CA GLN A 127 -0.22 -8.93 -0.52
C GLN A 127 0.19 -9.14 0.94
N PHE A 128 -0.43 -10.14 1.60
CA PHE A 128 -0.29 -10.53 3.02
C PHE A 128 -1.02 -9.67 4.05
N SER A 129 -0.78 -8.37 4.10
CA SER A 129 -1.40 -7.50 5.10
C SER A 129 -2.04 -6.27 4.47
N THR A 130 -2.94 -5.63 5.21
CA THR A 130 -3.45 -4.29 4.85
C THR A 130 -2.41 -3.19 5.10
N ASN A 131 -1.34 -3.51 5.83
CA ASN A 131 -0.14 -2.67 5.95
C ASN A 131 0.76 -2.76 4.72
N ASP A 132 0.58 -3.80 3.89
CA ASP A 132 1.19 -3.95 2.58
C ASP A 132 0.23 -3.47 1.48
N GLU A 133 0.53 -3.81 0.22
CA GLU A 133 -0.34 -3.50 -0.92
C GLU A 133 -1.61 -4.38 -0.90
N CYS A 134 -2.79 -3.76 -0.93
CA CYS A 134 -4.06 -4.48 -0.96
C CYS A 134 -5.13 -3.78 -1.81
N GLY A 135 -6.19 -4.52 -2.09
CA GLY A 135 -7.33 -4.07 -2.90
C GLY A 135 -7.09 -4.22 -4.39
N LEU A 136 -8.17 -4.51 -5.11
CA LEU A 136 -8.20 -4.56 -6.56
C LEU A 136 -8.57 -3.16 -7.10
N LEU A 137 -7.78 -2.59 -8.02
CA LEU A 137 -8.16 -1.39 -8.76
C LEU A 137 -9.41 -1.69 -9.59
N ILE A 138 -10.46 -0.86 -9.43
CA ILE A 138 -11.76 -1.05 -10.11
C ILE A 138 -12.08 0.06 -11.12
N ASP A 139 -11.31 1.15 -11.14
CA ASP A 139 -11.45 2.28 -12.07
C ASP A 139 -10.08 2.86 -12.45
N SER A 140 -10.04 3.85 -13.35
CA SER A 140 -8.82 4.62 -13.67
C SER A 140 -7.59 3.77 -14.06
N PHE A 141 -7.83 2.76 -14.90
CA PHE A 141 -6.81 1.85 -15.46
C PHE A 141 -5.86 2.51 -16.47
N ASP A 142 -6.01 3.80 -16.72
CA ASP A 142 -5.20 4.62 -17.62
C ASP A 142 -4.16 5.49 -16.88
N ASP A 143 -3.93 5.24 -15.60
CA ASP A 143 -2.91 5.90 -14.77
C ASP A 143 -2.11 4.85 -13.96
N PRO A 144 -0.76 4.96 -13.87
CA PRO A 144 0.06 4.04 -13.06
C PRO A 144 -0.28 4.09 -11.57
N PRO A 145 -0.08 3.01 -10.79
CA PRO A 145 -0.20 3.09 -9.34
C PRO A 145 0.85 4.03 -8.75
N ARG A 146 0.51 4.74 -7.68
CA ARG A 146 1.50 5.42 -6.84
C ARG A 146 2.19 4.40 -5.94
N ILE A 147 3.33 4.78 -5.38
CA ILE A 147 4.16 3.92 -4.52
C ILE A 147 3.33 3.20 -3.44
N LEU A 148 3.56 1.88 -3.29
CA LEU A 148 2.83 0.98 -2.38
C LEU A 148 1.31 0.93 -2.60
N MET A 149 0.85 1.08 -3.84
CA MET A 149 -0.54 0.85 -4.26
C MET A 149 -0.59 -0.20 -5.37
N THR A 150 -1.66 -0.99 -5.39
CA THR A 150 -1.84 -2.07 -6.35
C THR A 150 -2.18 -1.57 -7.75
N TYR A 151 -2.01 -2.45 -8.74
CA TYR A 151 -2.54 -2.27 -10.09
C TYR A 151 -2.85 -3.64 -10.67
N ASN A 152 -3.94 -3.73 -11.41
CA ASN A 152 -4.38 -4.97 -12.05
C ASN A 152 -5.09 -4.67 -13.37
N PRO A 153 -5.27 -5.68 -14.24
CA PRO A 153 -6.10 -5.53 -15.40
C PRO A 153 -7.59 -5.42 -15.02
N PRO A 154 -8.41 -4.68 -15.81
CA PRO A 154 -9.83 -4.48 -15.52
C PRO A 154 -10.64 -5.78 -15.35
N ARG A 155 -10.35 -6.79 -16.19
CA ARG A 155 -11.05 -8.08 -16.19
C ARG A 155 -11.01 -8.84 -14.87
N TYR A 156 -10.07 -8.52 -13.96
CA TYR A 156 -10.01 -9.19 -12.66
C TYR A 156 -11.22 -8.85 -11.80
N VAL A 157 -11.82 -7.65 -11.98
CA VAL A 157 -13.07 -7.26 -11.30
C VAL A 157 -14.16 -8.25 -11.68
N ASP A 158 -14.35 -8.46 -12.98
CA ASP A 158 -15.36 -9.39 -13.50
C ASP A 158 -15.12 -10.83 -13.03
N TYR A 159 -13.85 -11.28 -12.98
CA TYR A 159 -13.52 -12.64 -12.55
C TYR A 159 -13.81 -12.88 -11.08
N VAL A 160 -13.49 -11.91 -10.21
CA VAL A 160 -13.77 -12.01 -8.77
C VAL A 160 -15.28 -11.94 -8.52
N ASP A 161 -16.00 -11.05 -9.20
CA ASP A 161 -17.47 -10.95 -9.12
C ASP A 161 -18.15 -12.26 -9.58
N GLN A 162 -17.72 -12.83 -10.71
CA GLN A 162 -18.26 -14.09 -11.24
C GLN A 162 -17.97 -15.30 -10.35
N ALA A 163 -16.87 -15.26 -9.58
CA ALA A 163 -16.57 -16.27 -8.57
C ALA A 163 -17.46 -16.17 -7.31
N GLY A 164 -18.36 -15.19 -7.26
CA GLY A 164 -19.34 -15.03 -6.17
C GLY A 164 -18.81 -14.28 -4.95
N PHE A 165 -17.64 -13.65 -5.07
CA PHE A 165 -17.16 -12.71 -4.07
C PHE A 165 -18.01 -11.44 -4.11
N ARG A 166 -18.09 -10.75 -2.97
CA ARG A 166 -18.82 -9.49 -2.82
C ARG A 166 -17.90 -8.42 -2.30
N LYS A 167 -18.25 -7.16 -2.56
CA LYS A 167 -17.54 -6.02 -1.97
C LYS A 167 -17.55 -6.12 -0.45
N ALA A 168 -16.35 -6.10 0.14
CA ALA A 168 -16.15 -5.96 1.58
C ALA A 168 -15.92 -4.50 1.98
N MET A 169 -15.08 -3.79 1.22
CA MET A 169 -14.73 -2.40 1.47
C MET A 169 -14.13 -1.74 0.23
N ASP A 170 -14.58 -0.53 -0.11
CA ASP A 170 -13.84 0.33 -1.04
C ASP A 170 -12.82 1.19 -0.27
N LEU A 171 -11.63 1.27 -0.85
CA LEU A 171 -10.51 2.08 -0.39
C LEU A 171 -10.26 3.16 -1.45
N TRP A 172 -10.53 4.41 -1.08
CA TRP A 172 -10.38 5.56 -1.97
C TRP A 172 -8.95 6.08 -1.96
N ALA A 173 -8.46 6.42 -3.14
CA ALA A 173 -7.29 7.25 -3.31
C ALA A 173 -7.72 8.62 -3.82
N TYR A 174 -7.44 9.63 -3.00
CA TYR A 174 -7.68 11.02 -3.35
C TYR A 174 -6.44 11.60 -4.00
N ARG A 175 -6.60 12.37 -5.07
CA ARG A 175 -5.55 13.24 -5.59
C ARG A 175 -5.82 14.68 -5.19
N LEU A 176 -4.75 15.44 -5.01
CA LEU A 176 -4.82 16.86 -4.71
C LEU A 176 -3.70 17.61 -5.43
N ASN A 177 -4.04 18.71 -6.09
CA ASN A 177 -3.06 19.61 -6.66
C ASN A 177 -2.49 20.49 -5.55
N ILE A 178 -1.19 20.34 -5.26
CA ILE A 178 -0.53 20.99 -4.12
C ILE A 178 -0.53 22.52 -4.31
N ARG A 179 -0.54 23.03 -5.55
CA ARG A 179 -0.64 24.49 -5.78
C ARG A 179 -2.02 25.03 -5.47
N GLU A 180 -3.07 24.26 -5.77
CA GLU A 180 -4.45 24.64 -5.45
C GLU A 180 -4.78 24.49 -3.97
N PHE A 181 -4.03 23.65 -3.24
CA PHE A 181 -4.15 23.53 -1.79
C PHE A 181 -4.20 24.89 -1.10
N LYS A 182 -3.22 25.77 -1.37
CA LYS A 182 -3.11 27.08 -0.74
C LYS A 182 -4.32 27.98 -0.98
N SER A 183 -4.93 27.93 -2.17
CA SER A 183 -6.09 28.75 -2.49
C SER A 183 -7.41 28.16 -2.00
N ARG A 184 -7.49 26.85 -1.79
CA ARG A 184 -8.71 26.14 -1.36
C ARG A 184 -8.82 25.96 0.15
N ILE A 185 -7.73 26.11 0.90
CA ILE A 185 -7.79 25.98 2.37
C ILE A 185 -8.80 26.97 2.95
N PRO A 186 -9.77 26.50 3.76
CA PRO A 186 -10.72 27.39 4.42
C PRO A 186 -10.02 28.42 5.30
N VAL A 187 -10.42 29.70 5.24
CA VAL A 187 -9.87 30.78 6.08
C VAL A 187 -9.93 30.43 7.57
N LYS A 188 -10.97 29.71 8.00
CA LYS A 188 -11.10 29.20 9.37
C LYS A 188 -9.94 28.27 9.74
N LEU A 189 -9.52 27.40 8.83
CA LEU A 189 -8.40 26.47 9.05
C LEU A 189 -7.07 27.22 9.13
N LEU A 190 -6.83 28.20 8.26
CA LEU A 190 -5.64 29.08 8.36
C LEU A 190 -5.58 29.79 9.72
N ARG A 191 -6.71 30.32 10.21
CA ARG A 191 -6.77 30.95 11.54
C ARG A 191 -6.50 29.97 12.68
N VAL A 192 -6.95 28.73 12.57
CA VAL A 192 -6.64 27.67 13.55
C VAL A 192 -5.15 27.39 13.55
N VAL A 193 -4.55 27.16 12.38
CA VAL A 193 -3.11 26.90 12.24
C VAL A 193 -2.29 28.05 12.80
N GLU A 194 -2.65 29.30 12.49
CA GLU A 194 -1.95 30.48 13.01
C GLU A 194 -2.04 30.58 14.54
N LYS A 195 -3.22 30.32 15.12
CA LYS A 195 -3.38 30.26 16.58
C LYS A 195 -2.56 29.14 17.20
N VAL A 196 -2.48 27.98 16.55
CA VAL A 196 -1.66 26.85 17.03
C VAL A 196 -0.17 27.19 16.92
N ARG A 197 0.28 27.85 15.84
CA ARG A 197 1.67 28.34 15.69
C ARG A 197 2.04 29.38 16.76
N GLN A 198 1.10 30.21 17.19
CA GLN A 198 1.31 31.19 18.26
C GLN A 198 1.40 30.55 19.66
N ARG A 199 0.85 29.35 19.83
CA ARG A 199 1.00 28.58 21.06
C ARG A 199 2.42 28.03 21.12
N LYS A 200 3.24 28.58 22.01
CA LYS A 200 4.66 28.23 22.17
C LYS A 200 4.92 26.77 22.58
N HIS A 201 3.89 25.98 22.87
CA HIS A 201 4.01 24.58 23.24
C HIS A 201 3.98 23.62 22.05
N PHE A 202 3.52 24.01 20.85
CA PHE A 202 3.54 23.14 19.68
C PHE A 202 4.72 23.46 18.75
N HIS A 203 5.46 22.44 18.35
CA HIS A 203 6.57 22.56 17.43
C HIS A 203 6.49 21.49 16.33
N VAL A 204 6.72 21.87 15.07
CA VAL A 204 6.82 20.92 13.95
C VAL A 204 8.26 20.85 13.51
N ARG A 205 8.81 19.64 13.43
CA ARG A 205 10.16 19.41 12.95
C ARG A 205 10.21 18.30 11.90
N PRO A 206 11.23 18.31 11.03
CA PRO A 206 11.53 17.15 10.20
C PRO A 206 11.99 15.96 11.06
N MET A 207 11.88 14.76 10.51
CA MET A 207 12.47 13.56 11.08
C MET A 207 14.01 13.69 11.16
N ARG A 208 14.59 13.28 12.29
CA ARG A 208 16.03 13.33 12.50
C ARG A 208 16.72 12.06 12.00
N MET A 209 17.17 12.06 10.74
CA MET A 209 17.81 10.89 10.13
C MET A 209 19.07 10.36 10.84
N LYS A 210 19.78 11.22 11.59
CA LYS A 210 20.95 10.80 12.40
C LYS A 210 20.54 9.98 13.63
N GLN A 211 19.28 10.08 14.05
CA GLN A 211 18.67 9.36 15.17
C GLN A 211 17.55 8.46 14.65
N PHE A 212 17.74 7.88 13.45
CA PHE A 212 16.70 7.16 12.72
C PHE A 212 15.96 6.13 13.59
N ASP A 213 16.69 5.30 14.33
CA ASP A 213 16.10 4.23 15.15
C ASP A 213 15.23 4.82 16.28
N GLN A 214 15.66 5.94 16.90
CA GLN A 214 14.84 6.63 17.92
C GLN A 214 13.58 7.26 17.31
N GLU A 215 13.68 7.81 16.11
CA GLU A 215 12.52 8.35 15.39
C GLU A 215 11.55 7.23 14.97
N VAL A 216 12.05 6.05 14.60
CA VAL A 216 11.22 4.87 14.33
C VAL A 216 10.45 4.46 15.57
N GLU A 217 11.07 4.42 16.75
CA GLU A 217 10.38 4.11 18.01
C GLU A 217 9.28 5.12 18.37
N ILE A 218 9.51 6.40 18.10
CA ILE A 218 8.49 7.45 18.24
C ILE A 218 7.29 7.16 17.31
N VAL A 219 7.58 6.89 16.04
CA VAL A 219 6.54 6.62 15.04
C VAL A 219 5.77 5.35 15.38
N LYS A 220 6.44 4.26 15.76
CA LYS A 220 5.82 3.00 16.22
C LYS A 220 4.81 3.26 17.34
N ARG A 221 5.23 4.01 18.36
CA ARG A 221 4.37 4.33 19.52
C ARG A 221 3.16 5.14 19.10
N ILE A 222 3.34 6.17 18.28
CA ILE A 222 2.23 7.00 17.81
C ILE A 222 1.31 6.17 16.91
N TYR A 223 1.84 5.40 15.97
CA TYR A 223 1.07 4.55 15.04
C TYR A 223 0.18 3.56 15.79
N ASN A 224 0.75 2.77 16.70
CA ASN A 224 0.02 1.74 17.45
C ASN A 224 -1.00 2.32 18.44
N THR A 225 -0.80 3.55 18.93
CA THR A 225 -1.73 4.21 19.86
C THR A 225 -2.82 5.01 19.13
N SER A 226 -2.47 5.59 17.98
CA SER A 226 -3.34 6.54 17.27
C SER A 226 -4.26 5.88 16.28
N TRP A 227 -4.03 4.63 15.91
CA TRP A 227 -4.90 3.93 14.96
C TRP A 227 -6.01 3.20 15.70
N GLU A 228 -7.25 3.54 15.34
CA GLU A 228 -8.46 2.90 15.85
C GLU A 228 -8.60 1.49 15.25
N ARG A 229 -9.50 0.68 15.82
CA ARG A 229 -9.96 -0.59 15.22
C ARG A 229 -10.80 -0.33 13.97
N ASN A 230 -10.18 0.30 12.98
CA ASN A 230 -10.74 0.50 11.66
C ASN A 230 -10.84 -0.84 10.93
N TRP A 231 -11.77 -0.90 9.97
CA TRP A 231 -11.91 -2.07 9.11
C TRP A 231 -10.57 -2.41 8.45
N GLY A 232 -10.20 -3.68 8.47
CA GLY A 232 -8.96 -4.15 7.84
C GLY A 232 -7.68 -3.92 8.66
N PHE A 233 -7.70 -3.10 9.72
CA PHE A 233 -6.46 -2.75 10.44
C PHE A 233 -5.89 -3.94 11.24
N VAL A 234 -4.56 -4.12 11.18
CA VAL A 234 -3.82 -5.03 12.05
C VAL A 234 -2.54 -4.33 12.53
N PRO A 235 -2.26 -4.30 13.84
CA PRO A 235 -1.03 -3.70 14.33
C PRO A 235 0.19 -4.52 13.87
N MET A 236 1.20 -3.85 13.36
CA MET A 236 2.48 -4.47 13.01
C MET A 236 3.21 -4.93 14.29
N THR A 237 3.92 -6.05 14.19
CA THR A 237 4.98 -6.41 15.14
C THR A 237 6.11 -5.38 15.07
N ASP A 238 6.93 -5.30 16.11
CA ASP A 238 8.14 -4.45 16.08
C ASP A 238 9.07 -4.84 14.92
N ARG A 239 9.21 -6.14 14.64
CA ARG A 239 10.05 -6.64 13.55
C ARG A 239 9.53 -6.28 12.16
N GLU A 240 8.22 -6.39 11.93
CA GLU A 240 7.58 -5.97 10.68
C GLU A 240 7.76 -4.46 10.48
N PHE A 241 7.55 -3.67 11.53
CA PHE A 241 7.71 -2.23 11.47
C PHE A 241 9.17 -1.83 11.21
N ASP A 242 10.13 -2.48 11.88
CA ASP A 242 11.57 -2.25 11.66
C ASP A 242 12.00 -2.60 10.24
N HIS A 243 11.46 -3.69 9.69
CA HIS A 243 11.71 -4.08 8.32
C HIS A 243 11.19 -3.02 7.34
N LEU A 244 9.92 -2.62 7.47
CA LEU A 244 9.33 -1.56 6.66
C LEU A 244 10.11 -0.24 6.77
N ALA A 245 10.51 0.15 7.99
CA ALA A 245 11.31 1.35 8.21
C ALA A 245 12.67 1.27 7.49
N ALA A 246 13.34 0.12 7.55
CA ALA A 246 14.61 -0.11 6.86
C ALA A 246 14.47 -0.05 5.33
N GLU A 247 13.39 -0.61 4.77
CA GLU A 247 13.08 -0.56 3.33
C GLU A 247 12.75 0.86 2.85
N LEU A 248 12.03 1.64 3.65
CA LEU A 248 11.67 3.01 3.32
C LEU A 248 12.85 3.99 3.49
N LYS A 249 13.78 3.72 4.42
CA LYS A 249 14.90 4.62 4.77
C LYS A 249 15.65 5.24 3.57
N PRO A 250 15.99 4.50 2.48
CA PRO A 250 16.70 5.06 1.33
C PRO A 250 15.89 6.05 0.51
N ILE A 251 14.56 6.02 0.64
CA ILE A 251 13.62 6.79 -0.18
C ILE A 251 12.98 7.95 0.59
N LEU A 252 13.13 7.97 1.92
CA LEU A 252 12.63 9.05 2.76
C LEU A 252 13.29 10.39 2.42
N ASP A 253 12.45 11.41 2.33
CA ASP A 253 12.88 12.80 2.35
C ASP A 253 12.55 13.38 3.73
N PRO A 254 13.55 13.75 4.57
CA PRO A 254 13.31 14.16 5.95
C PRO A 254 12.41 15.38 6.09
N GLU A 255 12.32 16.25 5.07
CA GLU A 255 11.41 17.41 5.10
C GLU A 255 9.97 17.03 4.73
N LEU A 256 9.74 15.82 4.23
CA LEU A 256 8.42 15.25 3.95
C LEU A 256 7.96 14.27 5.04
N VAL A 257 8.82 14.03 6.04
CA VAL A 257 8.48 13.31 7.27
C VAL A 257 8.47 14.30 8.41
N VAL A 258 7.29 14.63 8.90
CA VAL A 258 7.09 15.64 9.95
C VAL A 258 6.75 14.98 11.27
N VAL A 259 7.31 15.50 12.35
CA VAL A 259 6.95 15.15 13.72
C VAL A 259 6.44 16.41 14.40
N VAL A 260 5.29 16.30 15.06
CA VAL A 260 4.71 17.37 15.88
C VAL A 260 4.98 17.06 17.34
N GLU A 261 5.58 18.02 18.04
CA GLU A 261 5.91 17.95 19.45
C GLU A 261 5.03 18.90 20.26
N HIS A 262 4.65 18.47 21.47
CA HIS A 262 4.00 19.28 22.48
C HIS A 262 4.90 19.32 23.72
N GLU A 263 5.40 20.50 24.09
CA GLU A 263 6.33 20.69 25.22
C GLU A 263 7.58 19.78 25.18
N GLY A 264 8.04 19.44 23.96
CA GLY A 264 9.19 18.58 23.73
C GLY A 264 8.86 17.10 23.53
N GLU A 265 7.63 16.68 23.80
CA GLU A 265 7.17 15.30 23.61
C GLU A 265 6.53 15.12 22.22
N PRO A 266 6.95 14.13 21.42
CA PRO A 266 6.30 13.81 20.14
C PRO A 266 4.86 13.34 20.34
N ILE A 267 3.91 14.05 19.74
CA ILE A 267 2.46 13.77 19.84
C ILE A 267 1.82 13.38 18.52
N GLY A 268 2.52 13.57 17.41
CA GLY A 268 2.02 13.25 16.08
C GLY A 268 3.13 13.15 15.06
N PHE A 269 2.85 12.46 13.95
CA PHE A 269 3.75 12.34 12.83
C PHE A 269 2.98 12.29 11.52
N GLY A 270 3.64 12.69 10.45
CA GLY A 270 3.16 12.51 9.09
C GLY A 270 4.30 12.06 8.19
N LEU A 271 4.08 10.96 7.48
CA LEU A 271 5.03 10.34 6.58
C LEU A 271 4.51 10.45 5.16
N CYS A 272 5.20 11.23 4.34
CA CYS A 272 4.95 11.32 2.92
C CYS A 272 6.12 10.74 2.11
N LEU A 273 5.79 9.95 1.10
CA LEU A 273 6.74 9.27 0.24
C LEU A 273 6.74 9.93 -1.14
N PRO A 274 7.91 10.31 -1.69
CA PRO A 274 8.02 10.63 -3.12
C PRO A 274 7.57 9.43 -3.96
N ASP A 275 6.81 9.65 -5.02
CA ASP A 275 6.32 8.54 -5.85
C ASP A 275 7.45 7.97 -6.74
N LEU A 276 8.18 7.00 -6.21
CA LEU A 276 9.26 6.33 -6.93
C LEU A 276 8.76 5.34 -8.00
N ASN A 277 7.45 5.10 -8.10
CA ASN A 277 6.91 4.38 -9.23
C ASN A 277 7.14 5.13 -10.55
N GLN A 278 7.17 6.48 -10.55
CA GLN A 278 7.43 7.27 -11.77
C GLN A 278 8.81 6.99 -12.40
N PRO A 279 9.95 6.99 -11.67
CA PRO A 279 11.24 6.57 -12.20
C PRO A 279 11.34 5.05 -12.38
N LEU A 280 10.71 4.24 -11.52
CA LEU A 280 10.73 2.77 -11.62
C LEU A 280 10.07 2.28 -12.91
N LEU A 281 8.93 2.84 -13.29
CA LEU A 281 8.23 2.54 -14.54
C LEU A 281 9.12 2.74 -15.77
N ARG A 282 9.97 3.78 -15.76
CA ARG A 282 10.91 4.07 -16.85
C ARG A 282 12.15 3.17 -16.82
N ALA A 283 12.62 2.82 -15.64
CA ALA A 283 13.72 1.87 -15.48
C ALA A 283 13.28 0.47 -15.93
N TYR A 284 12.01 0.13 -15.65
CA TYR A 284 11.29 -1.09 -15.96
C TYR A 284 12.09 -2.34 -15.56
N PRO A 285 11.98 -2.81 -14.30
CA PRO A 285 12.58 -4.06 -13.89
C PRO A 285 12.15 -5.22 -14.81
N ARG A 286 13.08 -6.10 -15.16
CA ARG A 286 12.82 -7.26 -16.03
C ARG A 286 13.43 -8.53 -15.45
N PRO A 287 12.72 -9.66 -15.49
CA PRO A 287 13.29 -10.95 -15.12
C PRO A 287 14.55 -11.24 -15.94
N GLY A 288 15.62 -11.65 -15.27
CA GLY A 288 16.91 -11.96 -15.92
C GLY A 288 17.82 -10.76 -16.17
N ILE A 289 17.35 -9.52 -15.96
CA ILE A 289 18.21 -8.34 -15.91
C ILE A 289 18.62 -8.09 -14.46
N PRO A 290 19.92 -7.91 -14.15
CA PRO A 290 20.36 -7.59 -12.80
C PRO A 290 19.69 -6.33 -12.25
N ASP A 291 19.15 -6.40 -11.03
CA ASP A 291 18.48 -5.29 -10.37
C ASP A 291 19.38 -4.05 -10.23
N THR A 292 20.71 -4.24 -10.16
CA THR A 292 21.69 -3.14 -10.15
C THR A 292 21.59 -2.25 -11.40
N LEU A 293 21.38 -2.81 -12.59
CA LEU A 293 21.21 -2.04 -13.82
C LEU A 293 19.89 -1.26 -13.81
N THR A 294 18.83 -1.88 -13.30
CA THR A 294 17.52 -1.24 -13.13
C THR A 294 17.62 -0.09 -12.13
N MET A 295 18.29 -0.30 -11.00
CA MET A 295 18.53 0.71 -9.97
C MET A 295 19.32 1.89 -10.50
N LEU A 296 20.37 1.67 -11.30
CA LEU A 296 21.12 2.76 -11.94
C LEU A 296 20.22 3.61 -12.84
N LYS A 297 19.38 2.97 -13.67
CA LYS A 297 18.40 3.68 -14.50
C LYS A 297 17.35 4.43 -13.66
N MET A 298 16.87 3.81 -12.59
CA MET A 298 15.89 4.42 -11.69
C MET A 298 16.47 5.66 -11.01
N VAL A 299 17.67 5.55 -10.42
CA VAL A 299 18.38 6.67 -9.77
C VAL A 299 18.69 7.78 -10.77
N TRP A 300 19.06 7.45 -12.01
CA TRP A 300 19.23 8.45 -13.06
C TRP A 300 17.94 9.24 -13.35
N ASN A 301 16.81 8.55 -13.55
CA ASN A 301 15.52 9.23 -13.78
C ASN A 301 15.04 10.00 -12.54
N TRP A 302 15.33 9.50 -11.34
CA TRP A 302 14.96 10.11 -10.07
C TRP A 302 15.80 11.35 -9.73
N LYS A 303 17.12 11.21 -9.63
CA LYS A 303 18.01 12.26 -9.10
C LYS A 303 18.53 13.21 -10.17
N VAL A 304 18.80 12.71 -11.38
CA VAL A 304 19.37 13.52 -12.48
C VAL A 304 18.27 14.16 -13.30
N ARG A 305 17.31 13.37 -13.81
CA ARG A 305 16.19 13.91 -14.60
C ARG A 305 15.08 14.52 -13.74
N ARG A 306 15.10 14.30 -12.42
CA ARG A 306 14.12 14.84 -11.45
C ARG A 306 12.67 14.55 -11.84
N GLN A 307 12.40 13.33 -12.29
CA GLN A 307 11.08 12.92 -12.81
C GLN A 307 10.13 12.39 -11.74
N VAL A 308 10.09 13.06 -10.58
CA VAL A 308 9.12 12.78 -9.52
C VAL A 308 8.38 14.07 -9.24
N ASP A 309 7.08 14.10 -9.55
CA ASP A 309 6.20 15.23 -9.28
C ASP A 309 4.95 14.86 -8.46
N TRP A 310 4.82 13.58 -8.11
CA TRP A 310 3.84 13.07 -7.15
C TRP A 310 4.47 12.74 -5.80
N LEU A 311 3.66 12.91 -4.77
CA LEU A 311 3.91 12.52 -3.40
C LEU A 311 2.74 11.64 -2.95
N ARG A 312 2.98 10.61 -2.15
CA ARG A 312 1.91 9.90 -1.44
C ARG A 312 1.98 10.22 0.05
N VAL A 313 0.88 10.72 0.60
CA VAL A 313 0.67 10.84 2.05
C VAL A 313 0.37 9.44 2.56
N PHE A 314 1.41 8.73 3.00
CA PHE A 314 1.34 7.30 3.31
C PHE A 314 0.64 7.05 4.65
N VAL A 315 1.05 7.77 5.69
CA VAL A 315 0.43 7.65 7.01
C VAL A 315 0.53 8.96 7.79
N LEU A 316 -0.53 9.24 8.53
CA LEU A 316 -0.64 10.36 9.46
C LEU A 316 -1.13 9.79 10.79
N GLY A 317 -0.56 10.26 11.90
CA GLY A 317 -0.95 9.84 13.23
C GLY A 317 -0.82 10.98 14.23
N VAL A 318 -1.84 11.15 15.06
CA VAL A 318 -1.82 12.08 16.19
C VAL A 318 -2.49 11.39 17.36
N TYR A 319 -1.90 11.49 18.54
CA TYR A 319 -2.48 10.91 19.75
C TYR A 319 -3.90 11.40 19.97
N PRO A 320 -4.83 10.51 20.41
CA PRO A 320 -6.24 10.84 20.55
C PRO A 320 -6.53 12.12 21.34
N GLU A 321 -5.80 12.38 22.42
CA GLU A 321 -5.98 13.57 23.26
C GLU A 321 -5.63 14.90 22.56
N PHE A 322 -4.85 14.87 21.48
CA PHE A 322 -4.48 16.05 20.70
C PHE A 322 -5.31 16.21 19.42
N ARG A 323 -6.25 15.31 19.12
CA ARG A 323 -7.13 15.44 17.96
C ARG A 323 -8.10 16.63 18.12
N GLY A 324 -8.39 17.31 17.02
CA GLY A 324 -9.28 18.48 17.04
C GLY A 324 -8.66 19.75 17.66
N THR A 325 -7.42 19.69 18.15
CA THR A 325 -6.69 20.86 18.67
C THR A 325 -6.10 21.75 17.56
N GLY A 326 -6.12 21.26 16.31
CA GLY A 326 -5.53 21.91 15.14
C GLY A 326 -4.14 21.39 14.75
N VAL A 327 -3.61 20.40 15.48
CA VAL A 327 -2.33 19.73 15.19
C VAL A 327 -2.32 19.10 13.80
N ASP A 328 -3.40 18.40 13.41
CA ASP A 328 -3.53 17.79 12.08
C ASP A 328 -3.37 18.84 10.97
N ALA A 329 -4.08 19.96 11.12
CA ALA A 329 -4.03 21.06 10.15
C ALA A 329 -2.63 21.68 10.07
N LEU A 330 -1.96 21.85 11.20
CA LEU A 330 -0.58 22.34 11.26
C LEU A 330 0.37 21.41 10.50
N MET A 331 0.18 20.10 10.65
CA MET A 331 0.94 19.06 9.97
C MET A 331 0.72 19.12 8.45
N TYR A 332 -0.55 19.17 7.99
CA TYR A 332 -0.89 19.24 6.57
C TYR A 332 -0.29 20.47 5.90
N MET A 333 -0.36 21.63 6.58
CA MET A 333 0.23 22.87 6.09
C MET A 333 1.74 22.76 5.93
N ASN A 334 2.43 22.17 6.92
CA ASN A 334 3.89 22.02 6.86
C ASN A 334 4.32 21.08 5.73
N ILE A 335 3.66 19.93 5.59
CA ILE A 335 3.90 18.98 4.50
C ILE A 335 3.68 19.64 3.15
N ALA A 336 2.56 20.35 2.95
CA ALA A 336 2.27 21.01 1.69
C ALA A 336 3.27 22.13 1.37
N GLU A 337 3.66 22.94 2.36
CA GLU A 337 4.69 23.98 2.20
C GLU A 337 6.03 23.39 1.76
N ASN A 338 6.46 22.28 2.38
CA ASN A 338 7.68 21.57 2.01
C ASN A 338 7.58 20.93 0.63
N ALA A 339 6.44 20.31 0.31
CA ALA A 339 6.22 19.67 -0.98
C ALA A 339 6.24 20.70 -2.13
N MET A 340 5.60 21.87 -1.96
CA MET A 340 5.66 22.97 -2.93
C MET A 340 7.07 23.49 -3.14
N ARG A 341 7.82 23.72 -2.05
CA ARG A 341 9.21 24.19 -2.09
C ARG A 341 10.12 23.23 -2.85
N LYS A 342 9.85 21.93 -2.78
CA LYS A 342 10.58 20.88 -3.51
C LYS A 342 10.09 20.67 -4.94
N GLY A 343 9.00 21.31 -5.35
CA GLY A 343 8.48 21.26 -6.71
C GLY A 343 7.52 20.10 -7.00
N TYR A 344 7.05 19.38 -5.98
CA TYR A 344 5.96 18.41 -6.15
C TYR A 344 4.68 19.15 -6.58
N LYS A 345 3.91 18.52 -7.46
CA LYS A 345 2.69 19.09 -8.05
C LYS A 345 1.44 18.43 -7.48
N TRP A 346 1.52 17.13 -7.22
CA TRP A 346 0.38 16.32 -6.84
C TRP A 346 0.67 15.54 -5.56
N ALA A 347 -0.35 15.40 -4.72
CA ALA A 347 -0.35 14.52 -3.58
C ALA A 347 -1.46 13.49 -3.74
N GLU A 348 -1.14 12.21 -3.52
CA GLU A 348 -2.12 11.16 -3.30
C GLU A 348 -2.30 10.95 -1.79
N MET A 349 -3.55 10.87 -1.32
CA MET A 349 -3.89 10.39 0.01
C MET A 349 -4.64 9.08 -0.16
N SER A 350 -3.97 8.00 0.21
CA SER A 350 -4.44 6.64 -0.04
C SER A 350 -3.83 5.66 0.98
N TRP A 351 -4.47 4.56 1.28
CA TRP A 351 -5.87 4.27 0.96
C TRP A 351 -6.76 4.78 2.11
N ILE A 352 -7.92 5.35 1.80
CA ILE A 352 -8.86 5.88 2.79
C ILE A 352 -10.15 5.07 2.70
N LEU A 353 -10.62 4.50 3.82
CA LEU A 353 -11.86 3.73 3.85
C LEU A 353 -13.05 4.58 3.40
N GLU A 354 -13.92 4.03 2.56
CA GLU A 354 -15.16 4.71 2.12
C GLU A 354 -16.05 5.14 3.30
N ASN A 355 -16.00 4.39 4.42
CA ASN A 355 -16.78 4.67 5.63
C ASN A 355 -16.09 5.63 6.61
N ASN A 356 -14.86 6.07 6.34
CA ASN A 356 -14.16 7.07 7.15
C ASN A 356 -14.65 8.49 6.83
N MET A 357 -15.90 8.76 7.18
CA MET A 357 -16.60 10.01 6.86
C MET A 357 -15.86 11.27 7.36
N MET A 358 -15.13 11.17 8.47
CA MET A 358 -14.36 12.28 9.01
C MET A 358 -13.18 12.63 8.09
N MET A 359 -12.39 11.64 7.68
CA MET A 359 -11.23 11.84 6.81
C MET A 359 -11.67 12.21 5.39
N ASN A 360 -12.68 11.52 4.84
CA ASN A 360 -13.20 11.79 3.49
C ASN A 360 -13.66 13.24 3.35
N ARG A 361 -14.45 13.75 4.31
CA ARG A 361 -14.87 15.16 4.33
C ARG A 361 -13.70 16.11 4.51
N ALA A 362 -12.71 15.77 5.35
CA ALA A 362 -11.55 16.61 5.56
C ALA A 362 -10.74 16.78 4.27
N ILE A 363 -10.51 15.69 3.53
CA ILE A 363 -9.78 15.71 2.26
C ILE A 363 -10.57 16.48 1.18
N GLU A 364 -11.88 16.25 1.06
CA GLU A 364 -12.75 16.96 0.12
C GLU A 364 -12.77 18.47 0.40
N MET A 365 -12.84 18.87 1.69
CA MET A 365 -12.76 20.29 2.09
C MET A 365 -11.42 20.94 1.74
N LEU A 366 -10.34 20.17 1.66
CA LEU A 366 -9.03 20.62 1.22
C LEU A 366 -8.88 20.62 -0.31
N GLY A 367 -9.93 20.22 -1.04
CA GLY A 367 -9.97 20.15 -2.49
C GLY A 367 -9.42 18.85 -3.07
N GLY A 368 -9.34 17.78 -2.27
CA GLY A 368 -9.01 16.46 -2.77
C GLY A 368 -10.19 15.85 -3.52
N GLU A 369 -9.88 15.10 -4.57
CA GLU A 369 -10.86 14.40 -5.42
C GLU A 369 -10.52 12.92 -5.45
N VAL A 370 -11.51 12.05 -5.24
CA VAL A 370 -11.33 10.61 -5.47
C VAL A 370 -11.02 10.43 -6.96
N TYR A 371 -9.89 9.82 -7.25
CA TYR A 371 -9.46 9.59 -8.64
C TYR A 371 -9.19 8.11 -8.93
N LYS A 372 -9.01 7.30 -7.88
CA LYS A 372 -8.88 5.85 -7.96
C LYS A 372 -9.64 5.20 -6.84
N THR A 373 -10.27 4.07 -7.15
CA THR A 373 -10.94 3.21 -6.19
C THR A 373 -10.31 1.83 -6.21
N TYR A 374 -9.96 1.36 -5.02
CA TYR A 374 -9.50 0.00 -4.77
C TYR A 374 -10.59 -0.74 -4.02
N ARG A 375 -10.82 -2.01 -4.32
CA ARG A 375 -11.85 -2.82 -3.66
C ARG A 375 -11.26 -4.05 -3.01
N MET A 376 -11.57 -4.20 -1.73
CA MET A 376 -11.46 -5.48 -1.04
C MET A 376 -12.78 -6.24 -1.22
N TYR A 377 -12.63 -7.53 -1.47
CA TYR A 377 -13.71 -8.50 -1.64
C TYR A 377 -13.72 -9.50 -0.50
N GLU A 378 -14.90 -10.04 -0.21
CA GLU A 378 -15.11 -11.11 0.74
C GLU A 378 -16.06 -12.17 0.20
N LYS A 379 -15.94 -13.39 0.74
CA LYS A 379 -16.86 -14.49 0.47
C LYS A 379 -16.93 -15.41 1.70
N ALA A 380 -18.14 -15.82 2.07
CA ALA A 380 -18.34 -16.86 3.09
C ALA A 380 -17.98 -18.24 2.50
N LEU A 381 -17.31 -19.08 3.30
CA LEU A 381 -16.79 -20.38 2.88
C LEU A 381 -17.68 -21.56 3.25
#